data_AF-A0A7S1XAC7-F1
#
_entry.id   AF-A0A7S1XAC7-F1
#
_cell.length_a   1.000
_cell.length_b   1.000
_cell.length_c   1.000
_cell.angle_alpha   90.00
_cell.angle_beta   90.00
_cell.angle_gamma   90.00
#
_symmetry.space_group_name_H-M   'P 1'
#
loop_
_entity.id
_entity.type
_entity.pdbx_description
1 polymer ?
#
loop_
_entity_poly.entity_id
_entity_poly.type
_entity_poly.pdbx_seq_one_letter_code
_entity_poly.pdbx_strand_id
1 'polypeptide(L)'
;GLYGLIVMVAIVLPAAQFLPARDGSGIHEDSLETLQMLAATPRVCAVLATYTLAVVGLNTCSLTVTGWMGATFASVLQNIRVVAVWGVMLLLRYAAPAAGMGEPWNEYSHLQLIGFALLALGAHTYVKGDQKDELQMLTYRLQTSWTFPDGSSPVGPPPQRHSTPSRPSRLFSTDSSISSPSPA
;
A
#
# COMPACT_ATOMS: atom_id res chain seq x y z
N GLY A 1 -8.43 -6.80 6.70
CA GLY A 1 -9.66 -7.08 5.94
C GLY A 1 -10.86 -7.18 6.87
N LEU A 2 -11.01 -8.32 7.56
CA LEU A 2 -12.19 -8.62 8.37
C LEU A 2 -12.49 -7.59 9.48
N TYR A 3 -11.48 -7.15 10.23
CA TYR A 3 -11.66 -6.11 11.25
C TYR A 3 -12.16 -4.77 10.69
N GLY A 4 -11.67 -4.37 9.51
CA GLY A 4 -12.14 -3.15 8.84
C GLY A 4 -13.59 -3.28 8.37
N LEU A 5 -13.98 -4.46 7.88
CA LEU A 5 -15.37 -4.77 7.54
C LEU A 5 -16.27 -4.69 8.78
N ILE A 6 -15.85 -5.32 9.89
CA ILE A 6 -16.61 -5.30 11.15
C ILE A 6 -16.77 -3.86 11.65
N VAL A 7 -15.70 -3.07 11.68
CA VAL A 7 -15.76 -1.66 12.10
C VAL A 7 -16.65 -0.83 11.18
N MET A 8 -16.55 -1.01 9.86
CA MET A 8 -17.39 -0.27 8.91
C MET A 8 -18.88 -0.63 9.06
N VAL A 9 -19.22 -1.91 9.16
CA VAL A 9 -20.61 -2.37 9.23
C VAL A 9 -21.23 -2.14 10.61
N ALA A 10 -20.48 -2.36 11.69
CA ALA A 10 -21.02 -2.31 13.05
C ALA A 10 -20.91 -0.94 13.71
N ILE A 11 -20.03 -0.06 13.23
CA ILE A 11 -19.75 1.24 13.88
C ILE A 11 -19.97 2.39 12.91
N VAL A 12 -19.31 2.40 11.76
CA VAL A 12 -19.31 3.57 10.87
C VAL A 12 -20.65 3.75 10.16
N LEU A 13 -21.18 2.71 9.51
CA LEU A 13 -22.46 2.77 8.80
C LEU A 13 -23.63 3.11 9.74
N PRO A 14 -23.77 2.49 10.94
CA PRO A 14 -24.80 2.89 11.89
C PRO A 14 -24.61 4.33 12.39
N ALA A 15 -23.38 4.76 12.68
CA ALA A 15 -23.13 6.13 13.10
C ALA A 15 -23.52 7.15 12.00
N ALA A 16 -23.22 6.86 10.74
CA ALA A 16 -23.56 7.71 9.60
C ALA A 16 -25.07 7.82 9.36
N GLN A 17 -25.83 6.75 9.64
CA GLN A 17 -27.30 6.75 9.58
C GLN A 17 -27.96 7.68 10.60
N PHE A 18 -27.34 7.86 11.78
CA PHE A 18 -27.90 8.70 12.84
C PHE A 18 -27.37 10.15 12.81
N LEU A 19 -26.46 10.49 11.88
CA LEU A 19 -25.97 11.85 11.74
C LEU A 19 -26.97 12.71 10.93
N PRO A 20 -27.47 13.83 11.49
CA PRO A 20 -28.39 14.71 10.78
C PRO A 20 -27.67 15.48 9.68
N ALA A 21 -28.26 15.49 8.48
CA ALA A 21 -27.73 16.20 7.32
C ALA A 21 -28.60 17.40 6.95
N ARG A 22 -27.99 18.35 6.23
CA ARG A 22 -28.63 19.62 5.84
C ARG A 22 -29.50 19.51 4.58
N ASP A 23 -29.36 18.45 3.77
CA ASP A 23 -30.08 18.25 2.51
C ASP A 23 -30.73 16.85 2.43
N GLY A 24 -31.93 16.75 1.85
CA GLY A 24 -32.71 15.49 1.75
C GLY A 24 -33.57 15.20 2.99
N SER A 25 -34.02 13.94 3.17
CA SER A 25 -34.93 13.44 4.24
C SER A 25 -34.45 13.63 5.69
N GLY A 26 -33.39 14.41 5.91
CA GLY A 26 -32.79 14.72 7.22
C GLY A 26 -31.64 13.78 7.62
N ILE A 27 -31.28 12.81 6.78
CA ILE A 27 -30.27 11.77 7.04
C ILE A 27 -29.08 11.94 6.09
N HIS A 28 -27.85 11.79 6.59
CA HIS A 28 -26.62 11.94 5.77
C HIS A 28 -26.36 10.74 4.85
N GLU A 29 -26.76 9.54 5.28
CA GLU A 29 -26.58 8.29 4.54
C GLU A 29 -27.76 7.34 4.76
N ASP A 30 -28.51 7.01 3.71
CA ASP A 30 -29.52 5.95 3.72
C ASP A 30 -28.99 4.66 3.08
N SER A 31 -28.21 3.93 3.88
CA SER A 31 -27.69 2.61 3.54
C SER A 31 -28.80 1.56 3.34
N LEU A 32 -30.00 1.74 3.91
CA LEU A 32 -31.11 0.79 3.75
C LEU A 32 -31.75 0.95 2.37
N GLU A 33 -31.99 2.18 1.94
CA GLU A 33 -32.40 2.49 0.57
C GLU A 33 -31.36 1.96 -0.44
N THR A 34 -30.06 2.16 -0.15
CA THR A 34 -28.98 1.66 -1.00
C THR A 34 -29.00 0.13 -1.13
N LEU A 35 -29.28 -0.59 -0.05
CA LEU A 35 -29.44 -2.06 -0.07
C LEU A 35 -30.67 -2.49 -0.90
N GLN A 36 -31.77 -1.74 -0.81
CA GLN A 36 -32.96 -2.00 -1.64
C GLN A 36 -32.66 -1.76 -3.13
N MET A 37 -31.94 -0.69 -3.47
CA MET A 37 -31.51 -0.43 -4.85
C MET A 37 -30.59 -1.54 -5.39
N LEU A 38 -29.70 -2.05 -4.54
CA LEU A 38 -28.79 -3.14 -4.89
C LEU A 38 -29.54 -4.46 -5.13
N ALA A 39 -30.53 -4.78 -4.30
CA ALA A 39 -31.36 -5.97 -4.45
C ALA A 39 -32.30 -5.89 -5.66
N ALA A 40 -32.80 -4.69 -5.98
CA ALA A 40 -33.74 -4.48 -7.08
C ALA A 40 -33.06 -4.46 -8.46
N THR A 41 -31.79 -4.01 -8.57
CA THR A 41 -31.13 -3.79 -9.86
C THR A 41 -29.94 -4.74 -10.08
N PRO A 42 -30.10 -5.83 -10.86
CA PRO A 42 -29.04 -6.83 -11.04
C PRO A 42 -27.81 -6.27 -11.78
N ARG A 43 -27.99 -5.23 -12.61
CA ARG A 43 -26.89 -4.54 -13.29
C ARG A 43 -25.92 -3.86 -12.31
N VAL A 44 -26.46 -3.19 -11.29
CA VAL A 44 -25.66 -2.52 -10.26
C VAL A 44 -24.93 -3.57 -9.42
N CYS A 45 -25.61 -4.66 -9.08
CA CYS A 45 -24.99 -5.77 -8.36
C CYS A 45 -23.82 -6.40 -9.15
N ALA A 46 -23.96 -6.59 -10.47
CA ALA A 46 -22.89 -7.12 -11.31
C ALA A 46 -21.67 -6.19 -11.38
N VAL A 47 -21.89 -4.87 -11.52
CA VAL A 47 -20.82 -3.86 -11.49
C VAL A 47 -20.12 -3.85 -10.13
N LEU A 48 -20.89 -3.87 -9.04
CA LEU A 48 -20.36 -3.89 -7.67
C LEU A 48 -19.53 -5.15 -7.40
N ALA A 49 -20.01 -6.32 -7.82
CA ALA A 49 -19.28 -7.57 -7.66
C ALA A 49 -17.96 -7.56 -8.46
N THR A 50 -18.00 -7.09 -9.71
CA THR A 50 -16.80 -6.96 -10.56
C THR A 50 -15.78 -5.99 -9.95
N TYR A 51 -16.24 -4.83 -9.47
CA TYR A 51 -15.40 -3.85 -8.78
C TYR A 51 -14.78 -4.42 -7.51
N THR A 52 -15.58 -5.12 -6.68
CA THR A 52 -15.09 -5.74 -5.44
C THR A 52 -14.02 -6.79 -5.73
N LEU A 53 -14.24 -7.66 -6.72
CA LEU A 53 -13.25 -8.65 -7.15
C LEU A 53 -11.96 -7.98 -7.66
N ALA A 54 -12.07 -6.89 -8.42
CA ALA A 54 -10.92 -6.12 -8.88
C ALA A 54 -10.13 -5.54 -7.70
N VAL A 55 -10.79 -4.96 -6.70
CA VAL A 55 -10.14 -4.41 -5.50
C VAL A 55 -9.48 -5.50 -4.66
N VAL A 56 -10.15 -6.63 -4.45
CA VAL A 56 -9.57 -7.78 -3.73
C VAL A 56 -8.34 -8.31 -4.47
N GLY A 57 -8.44 -8.46 -5.80
CA GLY A 57 -7.32 -8.85 -6.65
C GLY A 57 -6.15 -7.88 -6.53
N LEU A 58 -6.39 -6.57 -6.65
CA LEU A 58 -5.37 -5.54 -6.51
C LEU A 58 -4.71 -5.55 -5.13
N ASN A 59 -5.48 -5.70 -4.06
CA ASN A 59 -4.94 -5.75 -2.70
C ASN A 59 -4.10 -7.01 -2.48
N THR A 60 -4.55 -8.16 -2.98
CA THR A 60 -3.80 -9.42 -2.89
C THR A 60 -2.51 -9.34 -3.70
N CYS A 61 -2.57 -8.85 -4.94
CA CYS A 61 -1.38 -8.65 -5.78
C CYS A 61 -0.41 -7.67 -5.14
N SER A 62 -0.88 -6.57 -4.55
CA SER A 62 -0.01 -5.57 -3.90
C SER A 62 0.74 -6.17 -2.71
N LEU A 63 0.08 -7.00 -1.90
CA LEU A 63 0.71 -7.71 -0.78
C LEU A 63 1.73 -8.75 -1.27
N THR A 64 1.36 -9.55 -2.27
CA THR A 64 2.25 -10.53 -2.89
C THR A 64 3.49 -9.83 -3.45
N VAL A 65 3.32 -8.80 -4.28
CA VAL A 65 4.44 -8.05 -4.86
C VAL A 65 5.36 -7.47 -3.80
N THR A 66 4.81 -6.95 -2.70
CA THR A 66 5.61 -6.47 -1.56
C THR A 66 6.45 -7.59 -0.95
N GLY A 67 5.91 -8.80 -0.86
CA GLY A 67 6.62 -9.98 -0.35
C GLY A 67 7.76 -10.46 -1.25
N TRP A 68 7.58 -10.41 -2.57
CA TRP A 68 8.57 -10.91 -3.54
C TRP A 68 9.61 -9.86 -3.98
N MET A 69 9.20 -8.60 -4.17
CA MET A 69 10.03 -7.54 -4.75
C MET A 69 10.35 -6.40 -3.76
N GLY A 70 9.77 -6.45 -2.56
CA GLY A 70 10.00 -5.45 -1.50
C GLY A 70 9.04 -4.26 -1.56
N ALA A 71 9.02 -3.50 -0.46
CA ALA A 71 8.13 -2.35 -0.26
C ALA A 71 8.37 -1.21 -1.28
N THR A 72 9.60 -1.09 -1.73
CA THR A 72 10.08 -0.12 -2.70
C THR A 72 9.35 -0.25 -4.05
N PHE A 73 9.28 -1.44 -4.61
CA PHE A 73 8.60 -1.68 -5.87
C PHE A 73 7.08 -1.58 -5.74
N ALA A 74 6.53 -2.02 -4.60
CA ALA A 74 5.11 -1.86 -4.30
C ALA A 74 4.68 -0.36 -4.27
N SER A 75 5.52 0.51 -3.71
CA SER A 75 5.31 1.96 -3.73
C SER A 75 5.28 2.53 -5.15
N VAL A 76 6.20 2.09 -6.03
CA VAL A 76 6.22 2.50 -7.44
C VAL A 76 4.96 2.04 -8.17
N LEU A 77 4.51 0.79 -7.96
CA LEU A 77 3.26 0.30 -8.55
C LEU A 77 2.03 1.08 -8.09
N GLN A 78 2.02 1.54 -6.84
CA GLN A 78 0.94 2.39 -6.33
C GLN A 78 0.87 3.73 -7.08
N ASN A 79 2.02 4.32 -7.40
CA ASN A 79 2.10 5.55 -8.18
C ASN A 79 1.69 5.32 -9.64
N ILE A 80 2.09 4.21 -10.24
CA ILE A 80 1.67 3.86 -11.62
C ILE A 80 0.15 3.71 -11.69
N ARG A 81 -0.49 3.14 -10.66
CA ARG A 81 -1.94 2.92 -10.63
C ARG A 81 -2.74 4.21 -10.81
N VAL A 82 -2.39 5.26 -10.06
CA VAL A 82 -3.13 6.53 -10.15
C VAL A 82 -2.96 7.20 -11.51
N VAL A 83 -1.76 7.10 -12.10
CA VAL A 83 -1.49 7.59 -13.47
C VAL A 83 -2.25 6.77 -14.50
N ALA A 84 -2.31 5.44 -14.36
CA ALA A 84 -3.01 4.56 -15.26
C ALA A 84 -4.53 4.80 -15.24
N VAL A 85 -5.12 4.96 -14.05
CA VAL A 85 -6.55 5.29 -13.91
C VAL A 85 -6.85 6.63 -14.58
N TRP A 86 -6.01 7.64 -14.36
CA TRP A 86 -6.15 8.93 -15.03
C TRP A 86 -6.03 8.82 -16.56
N GLY A 87 -5.04 8.07 -17.05
CA GLY A 87 -4.88 7.81 -18.48
C GLY A 87 -6.08 7.10 -19.10
N VAL A 88 -6.69 6.16 -18.37
CA VAL A 88 -7.94 5.50 -18.78
C VAL A 88 -9.11 6.47 -18.79
N MET A 89 -9.23 7.37 -17.80
CA MET A 89 -10.27 8.41 -17.81
C MET A 89 -10.14 9.33 -19.02
N LEU A 90 -8.91 9.73 -19.35
CA LEU A 90 -8.64 10.54 -20.53
C LEU A 90 -8.96 9.77 -21.82
N LEU A 91 -8.56 8.49 -21.90
CA LEU A 91 -8.87 7.61 -23.02
C LEU A 91 -10.39 7.45 -23.22
N LEU A 92 -11.16 7.21 -22.16
CA LEU A 92 -12.62 7.09 -22.26
C LEU A 92 -13.26 8.36 -22.81
N ARG A 93 -12.75 9.53 -22.43
CA ARG A 93 -13.26 10.82 -22.93
C ARG A 93 -13.09 10.95 -24.45
N TYR A 94 -11.97 10.51 -25.01
CA TYR A 94 -11.69 10.61 -26.44
C TYR A 94 -12.23 9.42 -27.26
N ALA A 95 -12.31 8.23 -26.67
CA ALA A 95 -12.78 7.02 -27.34
C ALA A 95 -14.32 6.89 -27.38
N ALA A 96 -15.02 7.46 -26.39
CA ALA A 96 -16.48 7.39 -26.30
C ALA A 96 -17.12 8.76 -25.93
N PRO A 97 -16.96 9.80 -26.78
CA PRO A 97 -17.44 11.16 -26.48
C PRO A 97 -18.95 11.22 -26.26
N ALA A 98 -19.74 10.37 -26.94
CA ALA A 98 -21.19 10.31 -26.81
C ALA A 98 -21.66 9.79 -25.43
N ALA A 99 -20.81 9.05 -24.71
CA ALA A 99 -21.15 8.53 -23.40
C ALA A 99 -20.87 9.53 -22.26
N GLY A 100 -20.21 10.66 -22.53
CA GLY A 100 -19.89 11.67 -21.53
C GLY A 100 -18.96 11.19 -20.39
N MET A 101 -18.30 10.04 -20.56
CA MET A 101 -17.46 9.42 -19.53
C MET A 101 -16.03 9.97 -19.56
N GLY A 102 -15.34 9.91 -18.41
CA GLY A 102 -13.93 10.30 -18.30
C GLY A 102 -13.70 11.80 -18.09
N GLU A 103 -12.45 12.21 -17.91
CA GLU A 103 -12.05 13.60 -17.66
C GLU A 103 -11.57 14.26 -18.96
N PRO A 104 -12.04 15.48 -19.33
CA PRO A 104 -11.51 16.21 -20.48
C PRO A 104 -10.15 16.83 -20.18
N TRP A 105 -9.30 16.88 -21.20
CA TRP A 105 -8.07 17.66 -21.09
C TRP A 105 -8.41 19.14 -20.93
N ASN A 106 -8.00 19.72 -19.81
CA ASN A 106 -8.21 21.13 -19.48
C ASN A 106 -6.87 21.76 -19.05
N GLU A 107 -6.86 23.08 -18.84
CA GLU A 107 -5.68 23.82 -18.39
C GLU A 107 -5.08 23.25 -17.08
N TYR A 108 -5.93 22.72 -16.20
CA TYR A 108 -5.52 22.07 -14.95
C TYR A 108 -4.94 20.66 -15.13
N SER A 109 -5.18 19.99 -16.26
CA SER A 109 -4.60 18.66 -16.54
C SER A 109 -3.07 18.72 -16.62
N HIS A 110 -2.51 19.88 -16.99
CA HIS A 110 -1.07 20.13 -16.92
C HIS A 110 -0.54 20.10 -15.48
N LEU A 111 -1.27 20.69 -14.53
CA LEU A 111 -0.90 20.66 -13.11
C LEU A 111 -0.97 19.23 -12.55
N GLN A 112 -1.97 18.46 -12.96
CA GLN A 112 -2.11 17.06 -12.57
C GLN A 112 -0.94 16.20 -13.09
N LEU A 113 -0.51 16.42 -14.33
CA LEU A 113 0.65 15.75 -14.90
C LEU A 113 1.95 16.11 -14.17
N ILE A 114 2.12 17.38 -13.78
CA ILE A 114 3.22 17.81 -12.90
C ILE A 114 3.13 17.09 -11.55
N GLY A 115 1.94 16.96 -10.97
CA GLY A 115 1.72 16.22 -9.73
C GLY A 115 2.14 14.74 -9.84
N PHE A 116 1.79 14.08 -10.94
CA PHE A 116 2.23 12.70 -11.21
C PHE A 116 3.74 12.59 -11.38
N ALA A 117 4.38 13.54 -12.08
CA ALA A 117 5.82 13.58 -12.23
C ALA A 117 6.54 13.78 -10.89
N LEU A 118 6.04 14.69 -10.04
CA LEU A 118 6.56 14.92 -8.69
C LEU A 118 6.40 13.68 -7.81
N LEU A 119 5.26 12.99 -7.86
CA LEU A 119 5.04 11.73 -7.14
C LEU A 119 6.02 10.64 -7.58
N ALA A 120 6.22 10.48 -8.89
CA ALA A 120 7.18 9.52 -9.44
C ALA A 120 8.63 9.84 -9.01
N LEU A 121 9.02 11.13 -9.06
CA LEU A 121 10.35 11.56 -8.67
C LEU A 121 10.58 11.42 -7.16
N GLY A 122 9.59 11.77 -6.34
CA GLY A 122 9.63 11.59 -4.89
C GLY A 122 9.81 10.13 -4.49
N ALA A 123 9.06 9.22 -5.12
CA ALA A 123 9.25 7.80 -4.89
C ALA A 123 10.64 7.32 -5.35
N HIS A 124 11.08 7.71 -6.54
CA HIS A 124 12.39 7.30 -7.06
C HIS A 124 13.57 7.78 -6.21
N THR A 125 13.51 9.02 -5.71
CA THR A 125 14.55 9.57 -4.83
C THR A 125 14.57 8.85 -3.49
N TYR A 126 13.41 8.52 -2.91
CA TYR A 126 13.30 7.72 -1.70
C TYR A 126 13.92 6.32 -1.89
N VAL A 127 13.60 5.64 -2.98
CA VAL A 127 14.17 4.31 -3.32
C VAL A 127 15.70 4.35 -3.36
N LYS A 128 16.26 5.35 -4.03
CA LYS A 128 17.71 5.50 -4.16
C LYS A 128 18.39 5.83 -2.83
N GLY A 129 17.70 6.54 -1.94
CA GLY A 129 18.17 6.80 -0.57
C GLY A 129 18.30 5.49 0.21
N ASP A 130 17.22 4.71 0.25
CA ASP A 130 17.15 3.44 0.97
C ASP A 130 18.23 2.43 0.51
N GLN A 131 18.46 2.33 -0.81
CA GLN A 131 19.54 1.48 -1.34
C GLN A 131 20.94 1.90 -0.87
N LYS A 132 21.22 3.21 -0.77
CA LYS A 132 22.54 3.69 -0.33
C LYS A 132 22.79 3.36 1.13
N ASP A 133 21.78 3.54 1.97
CA ASP A 133 21.86 3.22 3.39
C ASP A 133 22.09 1.72 3.58
N GLU A 134 21.38 0.88 2.82
CA GLU A 134 21.57 -0.58 2.85
C GLU A 134 22.99 -0.98 2.41
N LEU A 135 23.50 -0.41 1.33
CA LEU A 135 24.86 -0.68 0.85
C LEU A 135 25.94 -0.24 1.85
N GLN A 136 25.76 0.90 2.51
CA GLN A 136 26.66 1.36 3.58
C GLN A 136 26.67 0.39 4.75
N MET A 137 25.50 -0.14 5.13
CA MET A 137 25.40 -1.12 6.20
C MET A 137 25.94 -2.49 5.82
N LEU A 138 25.78 -2.93 4.57
CA LEU A 138 26.40 -4.17 4.08
C LEU A 138 27.93 -4.05 4.06
N THR A 139 28.45 -2.92 3.57
CA THR A 139 29.89 -2.64 3.57
C THR A 139 30.44 -2.63 5.00
N TYR A 140 29.75 -1.94 5.92
CA TYR A 140 30.09 -1.96 7.34
C TYR A 140 30.10 -3.38 7.91
N ARG A 141 29.03 -4.17 7.67
CA ARG A 141 28.92 -5.55 8.16
C ARG A 141 30.02 -6.45 7.63
N LEU A 142 30.35 -6.37 6.34
CA LEU A 142 31.44 -7.12 5.74
C LEU A 142 32.78 -6.75 6.38
N GLN A 143 33.01 -5.47 6.61
CA GLN A 143 34.25 -4.99 7.24
C GLN A 143 34.35 -5.39 8.72
N THR A 144 33.23 -5.46 9.46
CA THR A 144 33.18 -5.98 10.84
C THR A 144 33.14 -7.50 10.94
N SER A 145 32.73 -8.21 9.87
CA SER A 145 32.68 -9.68 9.86
C SER A 145 34.07 -10.31 9.87
N TRP A 146 35.08 -9.57 9.43
CA TRP A 146 36.50 -9.88 9.64
C TRP A 146 36.92 -9.33 11.01
N THR A 147 36.59 -10.06 12.08
CA THR A 147 37.22 -9.84 13.39
C THR A 147 38.63 -10.42 13.38
N PHE A 148 39.62 -9.63 13.75
CA PHE A 148 40.98 -10.14 13.95
C PHE A 148 40.97 -11.20 15.08
N PRO A 149 41.95 -12.12 15.13
CA PRO A 149 42.06 -13.13 16.20
C PRO A 149 42.11 -12.54 17.63
N ASP A 150 42.40 -11.26 17.76
CA ASP A 150 42.44 -10.50 19.02
C ASP A 150 41.08 -9.90 19.45
N GLY A 151 40.02 -10.12 18.67
CA GLY A 151 38.66 -9.61 18.94
C GLY A 151 38.46 -8.13 18.62
N SER A 152 39.46 -7.45 18.06
CA SER A 152 39.34 -6.05 17.64
C SER A 152 38.62 -5.93 16.29
N SER A 153 37.76 -4.92 16.17
CA SER A 153 37.10 -4.55 14.91
C SER A 153 37.80 -3.33 14.31
N PRO A 154 38.15 -3.32 13.01
CA PRO A 154 38.89 -2.21 12.38
C PRO A 154 38.07 -0.93 12.13
N VAL A 155 36.80 -0.88 12.55
CA VAL A 155 35.85 0.15 12.09
C VAL A 155 35.22 0.89 13.27
N GLY A 156 35.08 2.22 13.12
CA GLY A 156 34.37 3.10 14.04
C GLY A 156 32.87 2.79 14.20
N PRO A 157 32.11 3.61 14.94
CA PRO A 157 30.70 3.37 15.21
C PRO A 157 29.90 3.23 13.89
N PRO A 158 28.86 2.37 13.88
CA PRO A 158 28.10 2.09 12.67
C PRO A 158 27.50 3.38 12.10
N PRO A 159 27.44 3.51 10.75
CA PRO A 159 26.73 4.63 10.13
C PRO A 159 25.30 4.64 10.66
N GLN A 160 24.89 5.77 11.25
CA GLN A 160 23.54 5.89 11.78
C GLN A 160 22.56 5.88 10.62
N ARG A 161 21.61 4.95 10.67
CA ARG A 161 20.53 4.83 9.69
C ARG A 161 19.64 6.06 9.84
N HIS A 162 19.79 7.04 8.96
CA HIS A 162 18.93 8.21 8.91
C HIS A 162 17.57 7.75 8.36
N SER A 163 16.58 7.54 9.23
CA SER A 163 15.20 7.14 8.91
C SER A 163 14.94 5.65 8.62
N THR A 164 14.78 4.86 9.69
CA THR A 164 13.70 3.85 9.74
C THR A 164 13.34 3.55 11.19
N PRO A 165 12.05 3.56 11.58
CA PRO A 165 11.61 2.90 12.81
C PRO A 165 11.96 1.41 12.69
N SER A 166 12.55 0.89 13.75
CA SER A 166 13.03 -0.48 13.90
C SER A 166 12.03 -1.51 13.34
N ARG A 167 12.45 -2.27 12.32
CA ARG A 167 11.85 -3.57 12.01
C ARG A 167 12.13 -4.47 13.22
N PRO A 168 11.11 -4.97 13.96
CA PRO A 168 11.35 -5.86 15.08
C PRO A 168 11.91 -7.18 14.53
N SER A 169 13.21 -7.36 14.70
CA SER A 169 13.94 -8.57 14.34
C SER A 169 13.69 -9.65 15.40
N ARG A 170 13.09 -10.76 14.97
CA ARG A 170 13.29 -12.13 15.47
C ARG A 170 13.46 -12.30 16.99
N LEU A 171 12.36 -12.54 17.69
CA LEU A 171 12.32 -13.37 18.91
C LEU A 171 11.88 -14.78 18.51
N PHE A 172 12.79 -15.60 18.02
CA PHE A 172 12.64 -17.07 18.04
C PHE A 172 14.03 -17.69 17.88
N SER A 173 14.86 -17.49 18.90
CA SER A 173 15.98 -18.37 19.23
C SER A 173 15.47 -19.32 20.32
N THR A 174 14.92 -20.45 19.91
CA THR A 174 14.81 -21.62 20.79
C THR A 174 16.14 -22.35 20.73
N ASP A 175 17.06 -21.94 21.60
CA ASP A 175 18.14 -22.80 22.06
C ASP A 175 17.53 -23.91 22.92
N SER A 176 17.70 -25.16 22.50
CA SER A 176 17.59 -26.32 23.39
C SER A 176 18.59 -27.39 22.97
N SER A 177 19.87 -27.08 23.18
CA SER A 177 20.93 -28.06 23.34
C SER A 177 20.93 -28.58 24.78
N ILE A 178 20.26 -29.70 25.03
CA ILE A 178 20.47 -30.50 26.26
C ILE A 178 20.86 -31.92 25.83
N SER A 179 22.19 -32.11 25.83
CA SER A 179 22.97 -33.30 26.19
C SER A 179 22.29 -34.68 26.20
N SER A 180 22.77 -35.54 25.31
CA SER A 180 22.82 -36.99 25.52
C SER A 180 24.07 -37.37 26.34
N PRO A 181 23.99 -38.41 27.19
CA PRO A 181 25.12 -39.27 27.45
C PRO A 181 24.84 -40.72 27.01
N SER A 182 25.83 -41.30 26.33
CA SER A 182 25.93 -42.71 25.90
C SER A 182 26.66 -43.55 27.00
N PRO A 183 26.85 -44.87 26.87
CA PRO A 183 26.47 -45.84 27.89
C PRO A 183 27.67 -46.41 28.66
N ALA A 184 27.40 -47.06 29.79
CA ALA A 184 28.25 -48.08 30.39
C ALA A 184 27.36 -49.06 31.17
#